data_AF-A0A965RQN6-F1
#
_entry.id   AF-A0A965RQN6-F1
#
_cell.length_a   1.000
_cell.length_b   1.000
_cell.length_c   1.000
_cell.angle_alpha   90.00
_cell.angle_beta   90.00
_cell.angle_gamma   90.00
#
_symmetry.space_group_name_H-M   'P 1'
#
loop_
_entity.id
_entity.type
_entity.pdbx_description
1 polymer ?
#
loop_
_entity_poly.entity_id
_entity_poly.type
_entity_poly.pdbx_seq_one_letter_code
_entity_poly.pdbx_strand_id
1 'polypeptide(L)'
;MEKKCLRFLAIKRAFEPFSWPQGLVSTLSVLFVEKTLLREPSTFIVNPPKKTTRYSDIGFLLLGTAIENLTQQSLKESFASEVVRPLELKNILFGPVPQENSAATEWRRELGRCLQGESFDENTAALGGMAPHAGLFSSAEAIRPLCREWLSAVLGDSQWLNQSTAELFTTRADLVSKSSWAYGWDTRSFEGSSAGSLFSLKSFGHLGFTGTSVWIDPDVEGFCILLTNRVHPSRLDERIRRFRPLLHDEVARYWKELDK
;
A
#
# COMPACT_ATOMS: atom_id res chain seq x y z
N MET A 1 -13.36 13.00 -29.09
CA MET A 1 -13.32 11.89 -28.11
C MET A 1 -12.26 10.90 -28.57
N GLU A 2 -10.99 11.07 -28.22
CA GLU A 2 -9.93 10.13 -28.68
C GLU A 2 -8.59 10.30 -27.93
N LYS A 3 -8.62 10.61 -26.63
CA LYS A 3 -7.39 10.84 -25.81
C LYS A 3 -7.15 9.84 -24.68
N LYS A 4 -7.96 8.78 -24.54
CA LYS A 4 -7.81 7.77 -23.46
C LYS A 4 -6.99 6.53 -23.84
N CYS A 5 -6.85 6.16 -25.12
CA CYS A 5 -6.11 4.95 -25.51
C CYS A 5 -4.60 5.16 -25.71
N LEU A 6 -4.12 6.38 -26.00
CA LEU A 6 -2.70 6.63 -26.29
C LEU A 6 -1.77 6.52 -25.06
N ARG A 7 -2.28 6.72 -23.84
CA ARG A 7 -1.47 6.65 -22.60
C ARG A 7 -1.17 5.23 -22.12
N PHE A 8 -2.00 4.25 -22.47
CA PHE A 8 -1.74 2.82 -22.19
C PHE A 8 -0.80 2.18 -23.23
N LEU A 9 -0.77 2.72 -24.45
CA LEU A 9 0.00 2.16 -25.56
C LEU A 9 1.53 2.36 -25.42
N ALA A 10 1.96 3.42 -24.73
CA ALA A 10 3.38 3.68 -24.49
C ALA A 10 4.03 2.63 -23.54
N ILE A 11 3.29 2.17 -22.53
CA ILE A 11 3.74 1.11 -21.59
C ILE A 11 3.75 -0.25 -22.29
N LYS A 12 2.74 -0.55 -23.11
CA LYS A 12 2.61 -1.85 -23.78
C LYS A 12 3.66 -2.10 -24.87
N ARG A 13 4.22 -1.05 -25.50
CA ARG A 13 5.22 -1.18 -26.58
C ARG A 13 6.64 -1.47 -26.10
N ALA A 14 6.94 -1.27 -24.82
CA ALA A 14 8.26 -1.52 -24.24
C ALA A 14 8.41 -2.94 -23.64
N PHE A 15 7.32 -3.69 -23.52
CA PHE A 15 7.28 -4.97 -22.80
C PHE A 15 6.46 -6.00 -23.58
N GLU A 16 7.06 -6.58 -24.62
CA GLU A 16 6.65 -7.90 -25.13
C GLU A 16 7.03 -9.00 -24.12
N PRO A 17 6.37 -10.17 -24.11
CA PRO A 17 6.47 -11.15 -23.03
C PRO A 17 7.84 -11.85 -23.06
N PHE A 18 8.82 -11.20 -22.45
CA PHE A 18 10.15 -11.73 -22.27
C PHE A 18 10.28 -12.25 -20.83
N SER A 19 10.66 -13.52 -20.67
CA SER A 19 11.04 -14.08 -19.37
C SER A 19 12.34 -13.41 -18.92
N TRP A 20 12.26 -12.50 -17.95
CA TRP A 20 13.43 -11.75 -17.49
C TRP A 20 14.29 -12.59 -16.51
N PRO A 21 15.61 -12.68 -16.74
CA PRO A 21 16.53 -13.19 -15.74
C PRO A 21 16.50 -12.29 -14.49
N GLN A 22 16.45 -12.87 -13.30
CA GLN A 22 16.26 -12.20 -11.99
C GLN A 22 17.26 -11.07 -11.67
N GLY A 23 18.37 -10.94 -12.42
CA GLY A 23 19.39 -9.90 -12.21
C GLY A 23 19.27 -8.64 -13.09
N LEU A 24 18.43 -8.63 -14.14
CA LEU A 24 18.30 -7.47 -15.06
C LEU A 24 17.21 -6.47 -14.64
N VAL A 25 16.29 -6.90 -13.76
CA VAL A 25 15.08 -6.15 -13.42
C VAL A 25 15.41 -4.95 -12.53
N SER A 26 16.32 -5.07 -11.55
CA SER A 26 16.66 -3.97 -10.64
C SER A 26 17.30 -2.78 -11.36
N THR A 27 18.25 -3.04 -12.27
CA THR A 27 18.94 -2.00 -13.03
C THR A 27 17.99 -1.26 -13.99
N LEU A 28 17.07 -1.98 -14.64
CA LEU A 28 16.09 -1.36 -15.55
C LEU A 28 15.00 -0.56 -14.81
N SER A 29 14.67 -0.95 -13.57
CA SER A 29 13.75 -0.25 -12.66
C SER A 29 14.23 1.16 -12.32
N VAL A 30 15.48 1.25 -11.83
CA VAL A 30 16.13 2.50 -11.43
C VAL A 30 16.32 3.37 -12.67
N LEU A 31 16.74 2.78 -13.80
CA LEU A 31 16.88 3.50 -15.06
C LEU A 31 15.55 4.09 -15.56
N PHE A 32 14.39 3.44 -15.36
CA PHE A 32 13.10 4.01 -15.75
C PHE A 32 12.71 5.21 -14.88
N VAL A 33 12.81 5.08 -13.56
CA VAL A 33 12.51 6.20 -12.63
C VAL A 33 13.47 7.37 -12.88
N GLU A 34 14.77 7.11 -12.98
CA GLU A 34 15.77 8.16 -13.18
C GLU A 34 15.72 8.77 -14.59
N LYS A 35 15.55 7.96 -15.65
CA LYS A 35 15.57 8.48 -17.03
C LYS A 35 14.23 9.05 -17.48
N THR A 36 13.12 8.68 -16.87
CA THR A 36 11.78 9.11 -17.31
C THR A 36 11.13 10.06 -16.29
N LEU A 37 10.98 9.65 -15.03
CA LEU A 37 10.28 10.48 -14.02
C LEU A 37 11.09 11.71 -13.61
N LEU A 38 12.39 11.55 -13.36
CA LEU A 38 13.24 12.66 -12.88
C LEU A 38 13.67 13.63 -13.99
N ARG A 39 13.78 13.17 -15.24
CA ARG A 39 14.19 14.03 -16.37
C ARG A 39 13.07 14.91 -16.92
N GLU A 40 11.83 14.42 -16.93
CA GLU A 40 10.68 15.17 -17.44
C GLU A 40 9.51 15.21 -16.44
N PRO A 41 9.69 15.76 -15.23
CA PRO A 41 8.67 15.73 -14.18
C PRO A 41 7.36 16.41 -14.59
N SER A 42 7.42 17.39 -15.50
CA SER A 42 6.25 18.08 -16.05
C SER A 42 5.28 17.16 -16.80
N THR A 43 5.75 16.01 -17.32
CA THR A 43 4.89 15.03 -18.00
C THR A 43 4.00 14.25 -17.03
N PHE A 44 4.36 14.24 -15.74
CA PHE A 44 3.65 13.50 -14.68
C PHE A 44 2.82 14.42 -13.77
N ILE A 45 3.07 15.73 -13.79
CA ILE A 45 2.28 16.73 -13.05
C ILE A 45 1.00 17.04 -13.83
N VAL A 46 -0.12 16.46 -13.39
CA VAL A 46 -1.42 16.65 -14.06
C VAL A 46 -2.15 17.92 -13.60
N ASN A 47 -1.86 18.39 -12.38
CA ASN A 47 -2.45 19.59 -11.77
C ASN A 47 -1.38 20.37 -11.00
N PRO A 48 -1.57 21.68 -10.74
CA PRO A 48 -0.65 22.44 -9.90
C PRO A 48 -0.48 21.78 -8.51
N PRO A 49 0.74 21.85 -7.92
CA PRO A 49 0.98 21.33 -6.58
C PRO A 49 -0.02 21.89 -5.56
N LYS A 50 -0.38 21.07 -4.56
CA LYS A 50 -1.26 21.45 -3.44
C LYS A 50 -2.67 21.91 -3.85
N LYS A 51 -3.12 21.63 -5.08
CA LYS A 51 -4.51 21.92 -5.51
C LYS A 51 -5.43 20.70 -5.46
N THR A 52 -4.90 19.51 -5.76
CA THR A 52 -5.69 18.28 -5.80
C THR A 52 -4.86 17.10 -5.33
N THR A 53 -5.49 16.15 -4.64
CA THR A 53 -4.87 14.87 -4.32
C THR A 53 -5.28 13.81 -5.33
N ARG A 54 -4.32 12.98 -5.75
CA ARG A 54 -4.57 11.81 -6.61
C ARG A 54 -3.77 10.63 -6.10
N TYR A 55 -4.44 9.50 -5.97
CA TYR A 55 -3.78 8.22 -5.71
C TYR A 55 -2.94 7.83 -6.92
N SER A 56 -1.65 7.55 -6.70
CA SER A 56 -0.68 7.28 -7.77
C SER A 56 0.55 6.56 -7.21
N ASP A 57 1.01 5.54 -7.94
CA ASP A 57 2.19 4.75 -7.56
C ASP A 57 3.49 5.55 -7.71
N ILE A 58 3.50 6.58 -8.57
CA ILE A 58 4.70 7.35 -8.93
C ILE A 58 5.41 7.92 -7.70
N GLY A 59 4.67 8.46 -6.73
CA GLY A 59 5.26 9.04 -5.53
C GLY A 59 6.02 8.00 -4.71
N PHE A 60 5.47 6.80 -4.59
CA PHE A 60 6.09 5.70 -3.88
C PHE A 60 7.23 5.05 -4.66
N LEU A 61 7.13 4.97 -6.00
CA LEU A 61 8.25 4.55 -6.85
C LEU A 61 9.46 5.48 -6.67
N LEU A 62 9.24 6.79 -6.67
CA LEU A 62 10.28 7.79 -6.39
C LEU A 62 10.83 7.65 -4.96
N LEU A 63 9.97 7.39 -3.98
CA LEU A 63 10.39 7.14 -2.60
C LEU A 63 11.28 5.90 -2.49
N GLY A 64 10.96 4.82 -3.20
CA GLY A 64 11.80 3.62 -3.27
C GLY A 64 13.19 3.94 -3.78
N THR A 65 13.29 4.64 -4.92
CA THR A 65 14.58 5.07 -5.47
C THR A 65 15.34 5.98 -4.50
N ALA A 66 14.65 6.87 -3.79
CA ALA A 66 15.28 7.70 -2.77
C ALA A 66 15.85 6.86 -1.61
N ILE A 67 15.10 5.85 -1.13
CA ILE A 67 15.57 4.94 -0.08
C ILE A 67 16.82 4.19 -0.54
N GLU A 68 16.79 3.60 -1.74
CA GLU A 68 17.94 2.85 -2.28
C GLU A 68 19.18 3.75 -2.45
N ASN A 69 18.99 4.97 -2.96
CA ASN A 69 20.08 5.94 -3.11
C ASN A 69 20.63 6.44 -1.78
N LEU A 70 19.80 6.62 -0.75
CA LEU A 70 20.26 7.09 0.57
C LEU A 70 20.95 5.98 1.37
N THR A 71 20.42 4.76 1.29
CA THR A 71 20.91 3.62 2.08
C THR A 71 22.03 2.85 1.39
N GLN A 72 22.18 3.02 0.06
CA GLN A 72 23.05 2.19 -0.78
C GLN A 72 22.73 0.69 -0.67
N GLN A 73 21.47 0.38 -0.35
CA GLN A 73 20.93 -0.97 -0.23
C GLN A 73 19.76 -1.12 -1.19
N SER A 74 19.47 -2.35 -1.61
CA SER A 74 18.20 -2.61 -2.30
C SER A 74 17.03 -2.35 -1.36
N LEU A 75 15.85 -2.02 -1.91
CA LEU A 75 14.63 -1.85 -1.13
C LEU A 75 14.32 -3.08 -0.26
N LYS A 76 14.71 -4.28 -0.71
CA LYS A 76 14.55 -5.54 0.02
C LYS A 76 15.42 -5.60 1.25
N GLU A 77 16.66 -5.19 1.11
CA GLU A 77 17.63 -5.16 2.20
C GLU A 77 17.25 -4.08 3.21
N SER A 78 16.87 -2.88 2.76
CA SER A 78 16.40 -1.82 3.65
C SER A 78 15.12 -2.21 4.39
N PHE A 79 14.14 -2.81 3.72
CA PHE A 79 12.94 -3.30 4.39
C PHE A 79 13.28 -4.40 5.42
N ALA A 80 14.21 -5.29 5.07
CA ALA A 80 14.65 -6.34 5.99
C ALA A 80 15.41 -5.76 7.20
N SER A 81 16.29 -4.77 7.00
CA SER A 81 17.13 -4.19 8.05
C SER A 81 16.37 -3.26 8.98
N GLU A 82 15.51 -2.41 8.42
CA GLU A 82 14.86 -1.33 9.16
C GLU A 82 13.50 -1.75 9.72
N VAL A 83 12.83 -2.78 9.15
CA VAL A 83 11.46 -3.14 9.53
C VAL A 83 11.37 -4.60 9.98
N VAL A 84 11.76 -5.55 9.13
CA VAL A 84 11.52 -6.99 9.43
C VAL A 84 12.35 -7.46 10.61
N ARG A 85 13.66 -7.18 10.62
CA ARG A 85 14.55 -7.65 11.70
C ARG A 85 14.27 -6.95 13.05
N PRO A 86 14.13 -5.62 13.13
CA PRO A 86 13.90 -4.95 14.42
C PRO A 86 12.57 -5.34 15.06
N LEU A 87 11.56 -5.64 14.25
CA LEU A 87 10.22 -6.01 14.73
C LEU A 87 9.97 -7.52 14.73
N GLU A 88 11.01 -8.31 14.44
CA GLU A 88 10.95 -9.78 14.33
C GLU A 88 9.78 -10.30 13.47
N LEU A 89 9.46 -9.59 12.38
CA LEU A 89 8.31 -9.91 11.55
C LEU A 89 8.56 -11.23 10.82
N LYS A 90 7.57 -12.12 10.89
CA LYS A 90 7.59 -13.44 10.23
C LYS A 90 6.52 -13.47 9.16
N ASN A 91 6.77 -14.20 8.07
CA ASN A 91 5.79 -14.39 7.00
C ASN A 91 5.30 -13.07 6.36
N ILE A 92 6.22 -12.10 6.21
CA ILE A 92 6.02 -10.89 5.40
C ILE A 92 7.10 -10.87 4.33
N LEU A 93 6.71 -11.10 3.08
CA LEU A 93 7.67 -11.29 1.99
C LEU A 93 7.20 -10.56 0.74
N PHE A 94 8.14 -10.04 -0.03
CA PHE A 94 7.85 -9.60 -1.40
C PHE A 94 7.63 -10.82 -2.29
N GLY A 95 6.69 -10.69 -3.22
CA GLY A 95 6.42 -11.69 -4.24
C GLY A 95 7.55 -11.81 -5.27
N PRO A 96 7.53 -12.89 -6.07
CA PRO A 96 6.53 -13.96 -6.05
C PRO A 96 6.67 -14.91 -4.84
N VAL A 97 5.54 -15.49 -4.39
CA VAL A 97 5.48 -16.48 -3.30
C VAL A 97 4.82 -17.78 -3.76
N PRO A 98 5.02 -18.91 -3.07
CA PRO A 98 4.36 -20.17 -3.41
C PRO A 98 2.83 -20.05 -3.41
N GLN A 99 2.16 -20.77 -4.32
CA GLN A 99 0.71 -20.66 -4.52
C GLN A 99 -0.08 -21.14 -3.30
N GLU A 100 0.40 -22.18 -2.63
CA GLU A 100 -0.16 -22.73 -1.39
C GLU A 100 -0.18 -21.72 -0.24
N ASN A 101 0.67 -20.70 -0.30
CA ASN A 101 0.78 -19.63 0.71
C ASN A 101 0.06 -18.34 0.29
N SER A 102 -0.73 -18.36 -0.80
CA SER A 102 -1.38 -17.16 -1.33
C SER A 102 -2.76 -17.44 -1.90
N ALA A 103 -3.65 -16.45 -1.79
CA ALA A 103 -4.97 -16.51 -2.41
C ALA A 103 -4.89 -16.15 -3.90
N ALA A 104 -5.60 -16.89 -4.75
CA ALA A 104 -5.75 -16.56 -6.16
C ALA A 104 -6.53 -15.24 -6.33
N THR A 105 -6.07 -14.34 -7.20
CA THR A 105 -6.67 -13.03 -7.46
C THR A 105 -7.43 -13.04 -8.80
N GLU A 106 -7.22 -12.05 -9.67
CA GLU A 106 -7.98 -11.89 -10.91
C GLU A 106 -7.55 -12.90 -11.99
N TRP A 107 -8.52 -13.35 -12.78
CA TRP A 107 -8.31 -14.07 -14.02
C TRP A 107 -7.62 -13.21 -15.08
N ARG A 108 -6.47 -13.65 -15.57
CA ARG A 108 -5.73 -13.00 -16.65
C ARG A 108 -5.92 -13.79 -17.94
N ARG A 109 -6.59 -13.17 -18.92
CA ARG A 109 -6.92 -13.81 -20.20
C ARG A 109 -5.65 -14.26 -20.93
N GLU A 110 -4.60 -13.46 -20.87
CA GLU A 110 -3.30 -13.70 -21.48
C GLU A 110 -2.53 -14.87 -20.83
N LEU A 111 -2.82 -15.20 -19.57
CA LEU A 111 -2.20 -16.33 -18.87
C LEU A 111 -3.07 -17.59 -18.85
N GLY A 112 -4.37 -17.47 -19.19
CA GLY A 112 -5.32 -18.58 -19.09
C GLY A 112 -5.54 -19.10 -17.67
N ARG A 113 -5.27 -18.27 -16.65
CA ARG A 113 -5.40 -18.62 -15.23
C ARG A 113 -5.63 -17.38 -14.35
N CYS A 114 -6.06 -17.59 -13.11
CA CYS A 114 -5.95 -16.58 -12.08
C CYS A 114 -4.48 -16.35 -11.69
N LEU A 115 -4.13 -15.10 -11.37
CA LEU A 115 -2.86 -14.82 -10.71
C LEU A 115 -2.87 -15.36 -9.29
N GLN A 116 -1.81 -16.03 -8.88
CA GLN A 116 -1.66 -16.56 -7.53
C GLN A 116 -0.17 -16.59 -7.18
N GLY A 117 0.17 -16.04 -6.02
CA GLY A 117 1.57 -15.84 -5.62
C GLY A 117 2.31 -14.74 -6.36
N GLU A 118 1.63 -14.01 -7.25
CA GLU A 118 2.20 -12.93 -8.07
C GLU A 118 1.48 -11.62 -7.80
N SER A 119 2.20 -10.50 -7.87
CA SER A 119 1.55 -9.19 -7.68
C SER A 119 0.51 -8.96 -8.77
N PHE A 120 -0.69 -8.58 -8.35
CA PHE A 120 -1.74 -8.14 -9.26
C PHE A 120 -1.38 -6.82 -9.95
N ASP A 121 -0.59 -5.97 -9.26
CA ASP A 121 -0.20 -4.65 -9.74
C ASP A 121 0.79 -4.76 -10.90
N GLU A 122 0.44 -4.17 -12.05
CA GLU A 122 1.22 -4.31 -13.29
C GLU A 122 2.59 -3.64 -13.20
N ASN A 123 2.69 -2.51 -12.49
CA ASN A 123 3.97 -1.84 -12.25
C ASN A 123 4.89 -2.73 -11.42
N THR A 124 4.37 -3.27 -10.31
CA THR A 124 5.10 -4.19 -9.43
C THR A 124 5.49 -5.47 -10.15
N ALA A 125 4.61 -6.03 -10.98
CA ALA A 125 4.93 -7.20 -11.79
C ALA A 125 6.08 -6.91 -12.78
N ALA A 126 6.08 -5.74 -13.42
CA ALA A 126 7.18 -5.32 -14.29
C ALA A 126 8.51 -5.12 -13.54
N LEU A 127 8.45 -4.80 -12.24
CA LEU A 127 9.60 -4.69 -11.33
C LEU A 127 9.97 -6.04 -10.67
N GLY A 128 9.48 -7.17 -11.20
CA GLY A 128 9.85 -8.50 -10.73
C GLY A 128 9.10 -8.96 -9.47
N GLY A 129 7.97 -8.32 -9.15
CA GLY A 129 7.11 -8.68 -8.02
C GLY A 129 7.32 -7.85 -6.76
N MET A 130 8.27 -6.92 -6.78
CA MET A 130 8.66 -6.10 -5.64
C MET A 130 8.65 -4.61 -5.98
N ALA A 131 7.87 -3.82 -5.23
CA ALA A 131 7.84 -2.38 -5.35
C ALA A 131 7.54 -1.69 -4.01
N PRO A 132 7.85 -0.39 -3.84
CA PRO A 132 7.56 0.35 -2.60
C PRO A 132 6.06 0.48 -2.29
N HIS A 133 5.19 0.46 -3.30
CA HIS A 133 3.75 0.63 -3.14
C HIS A 133 2.96 -0.69 -3.06
N ALA A 134 3.53 -1.80 -3.54
CA ALA A 134 2.84 -3.09 -3.63
C ALA A 134 3.82 -4.28 -3.76
N GLY A 135 3.28 -5.50 -3.66
CA GLY A 135 4.05 -6.74 -3.82
C GLY A 135 4.34 -7.49 -2.53
N LEU A 136 3.94 -6.97 -1.36
CA LEU A 136 4.02 -7.71 -0.10
C LEU A 136 2.88 -8.73 0.02
N PHE A 137 3.25 -9.94 0.44
CA PHE A 137 2.36 -11.05 0.80
C PHE A 137 2.53 -11.36 2.29
N SER A 138 1.39 -11.53 2.97
CA SER A 138 1.38 -11.75 4.42
C SER A 138 0.02 -12.25 4.93
N SER A 139 -0.06 -12.53 6.24
CA SER A 139 -1.28 -12.85 6.98
C SER A 139 -1.61 -11.78 8.02
N ALA A 140 -2.83 -11.79 8.55
CA ALA A 140 -3.24 -10.82 9.57
C ALA A 140 -2.40 -10.99 10.85
N GLU A 141 -2.07 -12.23 11.19
CA GLU A 141 -1.19 -12.53 12.33
C GLU A 141 0.23 -12.01 12.13
N ALA A 142 0.77 -12.12 10.90
CA ALA A 142 2.10 -11.66 10.57
C ALA A 142 2.25 -10.14 10.58
N ILE A 143 1.22 -9.39 10.14
CA ILE A 143 1.23 -7.91 10.16
C ILE A 143 0.92 -7.33 11.55
N ARG A 144 0.26 -8.10 12.42
CA ARG A 144 -0.14 -7.66 13.77
C ARG A 144 0.95 -6.93 14.56
N PRO A 145 2.22 -7.37 14.62
CA PRO A 145 3.26 -6.65 15.37
C PRO A 145 3.54 -5.28 14.79
N LEU A 146 3.55 -5.12 13.46
CA LEU A 146 3.72 -3.81 12.82
C LEU A 146 2.58 -2.85 13.17
N CYS A 147 1.33 -3.32 13.21
CA CYS A 147 0.20 -2.51 13.66
C CYS A 147 0.34 -2.08 15.12
N ARG A 148 0.79 -3.01 15.98
CA ARG A 148 1.06 -2.72 17.39
C ARG A 148 2.14 -1.66 17.54
N GLU A 149 3.22 -1.75 16.78
CA GLU A 149 4.32 -0.77 16.85
C GLU A 149 3.90 0.63 16.42
N TRP A 150 3.10 0.76 15.36
CA TRP A 150 2.53 2.05 14.98
C TRP A 150 1.62 2.63 16.06
N LEU A 151 0.79 1.79 16.69
CA LEU A 151 -0.05 2.20 17.81
C LEU A 151 0.81 2.67 19.01
N SER A 152 1.76 1.83 19.43
CA SER A 152 2.69 2.15 20.53
C SER A 152 3.50 3.41 20.24
N ALA A 153 3.91 3.64 18.99
CA ALA A 153 4.67 4.82 18.61
C ALA A 153 3.83 6.10 18.78
N VAL A 154 2.57 6.10 18.35
CA VAL A 154 1.66 7.26 18.54
C VAL A 154 1.37 7.51 20.02
N LEU A 155 1.28 6.45 20.84
CA LEU A 155 1.09 6.55 22.29
C LEU A 155 2.36 6.97 23.05
N GLY A 156 3.54 6.91 22.41
CA GLY A 156 4.82 7.29 23.01
C GLY A 156 5.62 6.14 23.62
N ASP A 157 5.20 4.89 23.41
CA ASP A 157 5.75 3.70 24.04
C ASP A 157 6.66 2.86 23.12
N SER A 158 6.72 3.15 21.81
CA SER A 158 7.56 2.36 20.87
C SER A 158 9.05 2.66 21.04
N GLN A 159 9.86 1.62 20.90
CA GLN A 159 11.33 1.70 20.84
C GLN A 159 11.86 1.66 19.40
N TRP A 160 10.99 1.43 18.40
CA TRP A 160 11.34 1.34 17.00
C TRP A 160 11.11 2.65 16.25
N LEU A 161 9.95 3.30 16.49
CA LEU A 161 9.56 4.55 15.85
C LEU A 161 9.28 5.60 16.92
N ASN A 162 9.95 6.75 16.82
CA ASN A 162 9.72 7.84 17.76
C ASN A 162 8.33 8.47 17.58
N GLN A 163 7.77 8.98 18.68
CA GLN A 163 6.41 9.52 18.71
C GLN A 163 6.19 10.69 17.75
N SER A 164 7.12 11.64 17.68
CA SER A 164 6.95 12.81 16.82
C SER A 164 6.90 12.46 15.33
N THR A 165 7.63 11.42 14.91
CA THR A 165 7.55 10.89 13.54
C THR A 165 6.25 10.13 13.33
N ALA A 166 5.82 9.32 14.29
CA ALA A 166 4.55 8.62 14.21
C ALA A 166 3.37 9.60 14.09
N GLU A 167 3.33 10.64 14.92
CA GLU A 167 2.32 11.71 14.88
C GLU A 167 2.33 12.45 13.54
N LEU A 168 3.52 12.81 13.02
CA LEU A 168 3.64 13.45 11.71
C LEU A 168 3.03 12.58 10.61
N PHE A 169 3.35 11.29 10.59
CA PHE A 169 2.90 10.39 9.52
C PHE A 169 1.43 9.99 9.61
N THR A 170 0.82 10.12 10.79
CA THR A 170 -0.56 9.69 11.06
C THR A 170 -1.55 10.86 11.19
N THR A 171 -1.06 12.09 11.25
CA THR A 171 -1.89 13.32 11.23
C THR A 171 -2.16 13.77 9.80
N ARG A 172 -3.38 14.26 9.53
CA ARG A 172 -3.74 14.85 8.23
C ARG A 172 -2.71 15.89 7.82
N ALA A 173 -2.20 15.77 6.59
CA ALA A 173 -1.18 16.69 6.10
C ALA A 173 -1.72 18.09 5.79
N ASP A 174 -3.05 18.23 5.61
CA ASP A 174 -3.77 19.48 5.31
C ASP A 174 -3.18 20.30 4.14
N LEU A 175 -2.47 19.63 3.23
CA LEU A 175 -1.86 20.24 2.03
C LEU A 175 -2.89 20.54 0.93
N VAL A 176 -4.01 19.83 0.93
CA VAL A 176 -5.11 19.97 -0.03
C VAL A 176 -6.41 19.99 0.75
N SER A 177 -7.25 20.99 0.47
CA SER A 177 -8.55 21.14 1.14
C SER A 177 -9.39 19.86 1.07
N LYS A 178 -9.94 19.44 2.21
CA LYS A 178 -10.78 18.23 2.38
C LYS A 178 -10.08 16.90 2.09
N SER A 179 -8.75 16.89 1.95
CA SER A 179 -7.98 15.64 1.87
C SER A 179 -7.94 14.97 3.24
N SER A 180 -8.10 13.65 3.27
CA SER A 180 -7.91 12.83 4.47
C SER A 180 -6.49 12.25 4.59
N TRP A 181 -5.66 12.42 3.56
CA TRP A 181 -4.31 11.84 3.51
C TRP A 181 -3.34 12.48 4.50
N ALA A 182 -2.58 11.62 5.16
CA ALA A 182 -1.36 11.92 5.89
C ALA A 182 -0.14 11.48 5.04
N TYR A 183 1.06 11.43 5.63
CA TYR A 183 2.26 10.99 4.91
C TYR A 183 2.30 9.47 4.79
N GLY A 184 1.67 8.94 3.74
CA GLY A 184 1.62 7.50 3.46
C GLY A 184 0.46 6.75 4.11
N TRP A 185 -0.23 7.38 5.06
CA TRP A 185 -1.47 6.90 5.66
C TRP A 185 -2.69 7.68 5.17
N ASP A 186 -3.87 7.07 5.22
CA ASP A 186 -5.17 7.74 5.19
C ASP A 186 -5.64 7.97 6.63
N THR A 187 -6.51 8.96 6.84
CA THR A 187 -7.14 9.22 8.15
C THR A 187 -8.65 9.16 8.02
N ARG A 188 -9.37 8.88 9.12
CA ARG A 188 -10.82 8.73 9.03
C ARG A 188 -11.47 10.03 8.58
N SER A 189 -12.14 10.01 7.44
CA SER A 189 -12.96 11.14 6.96
C SER A 189 -14.20 11.32 7.84
N PHE A 190 -14.70 12.55 7.95
CA PHE A 190 -15.91 12.86 8.72
C PHE A 190 -17.12 12.06 8.22
N GLU A 191 -17.27 11.98 6.90
CA GLU A 191 -18.36 11.26 6.23
C GLU A 191 -17.79 10.29 5.19
N GLY A 192 -18.47 9.16 4.96
CA GLY A 192 -18.14 8.22 3.90
C GLY A 192 -16.79 7.49 4.05
N SER A 193 -16.19 7.49 5.26
CA SER A 193 -14.91 6.84 5.49
C SER A 193 -14.97 5.33 5.31
N SER A 194 -13.90 4.75 4.74
CA SER A 194 -13.73 3.29 4.69
C SER A 194 -13.50 2.65 6.07
N ALA A 195 -13.11 3.45 7.07
CA ALA A 195 -12.97 3.05 8.48
C ALA A 195 -14.30 3.05 9.25
N GLY A 196 -15.43 3.31 8.58
CA GLY A 196 -16.71 3.48 9.26
C GLY A 196 -16.88 4.85 9.92
N SER A 197 -17.91 4.92 10.74
CA SER A 197 -18.36 6.11 11.48
C SER A 197 -17.87 6.15 12.92
N LEU A 198 -17.50 5.00 13.49
CA LEU A 198 -17.28 4.83 14.93
C LEU A 198 -15.81 4.84 15.38
N PHE A 199 -14.87 4.58 14.47
CA PHE A 199 -13.45 4.84 14.74
C PHE A 199 -13.24 6.33 15.05
N SER A 200 -12.23 6.67 15.85
CA SER A 200 -11.93 8.06 16.18
C SER A 200 -11.47 8.85 14.96
N LEU A 201 -11.50 10.18 15.05
CA LEU A 201 -10.93 11.04 14.01
C LEU A 201 -9.39 11.03 14.02
N LYS A 202 -8.77 10.50 15.09
CA LYS A 202 -7.32 10.27 15.17
C LYS A 202 -6.90 8.93 14.58
N SER A 203 -7.86 8.08 14.23
CA SER A 203 -7.54 6.81 13.58
C SER A 203 -6.92 7.04 12.20
N PHE A 204 -5.99 6.15 11.87
CA PHE A 204 -5.24 6.15 10.62
C PHE A 204 -5.15 4.74 10.05
N GLY A 205 -4.99 4.63 8.74
CA GLY A 205 -5.05 3.34 8.07
C GLY A 205 -4.79 3.42 6.58
N HIS A 206 -4.87 2.29 5.90
CA HIS A 206 -4.71 2.24 4.46
C HIS A 206 -5.53 1.11 3.85
N LEU A 207 -5.90 1.27 2.58
CA LEU A 207 -6.64 0.29 1.81
C LEU A 207 -5.70 -0.47 0.87
N GLY A 208 -5.99 -1.76 0.65
CA GLY A 208 -5.41 -2.53 -0.45
C GLY A 208 -6.40 -2.73 -1.59
N PHE A 209 -5.89 -2.74 -2.83
CA PHE A 209 -6.72 -2.90 -4.02
C PHE A 209 -7.47 -4.25 -4.06
N THR A 210 -6.82 -5.30 -3.56
CA THR A 210 -7.38 -6.66 -3.42
C THR A 210 -8.52 -6.71 -2.41
N GLY A 211 -8.81 -5.64 -1.67
CA GLY A 211 -9.92 -5.56 -0.73
C GLY A 211 -9.48 -5.47 0.72
N THR A 212 -8.19 -5.63 0.98
CA THR A 212 -7.63 -5.52 2.32
C THR A 212 -7.76 -4.11 2.90
N SER A 213 -7.64 -4.01 4.22
CA SER A 213 -7.47 -2.74 4.94
C SER A 213 -6.84 -2.96 6.30
N VAL A 214 -6.09 -1.97 6.76
CA VAL A 214 -5.63 -1.85 8.16
C VAL A 214 -6.10 -0.49 8.67
N TRP A 215 -6.65 -0.46 9.88
CA TRP A 215 -6.97 0.77 10.61
C TRP A 215 -6.54 0.64 12.07
N ILE A 216 -5.87 1.67 12.58
CA ILE A 216 -5.35 1.78 13.94
C ILE A 216 -6.01 2.98 14.59
N ASP A 217 -6.49 2.81 15.81
CA ASP A 217 -7.20 3.84 16.56
C ASP A 217 -6.56 4.02 17.95
N PRO A 218 -5.80 5.11 18.16
CA PRO A 218 -5.11 5.36 19.41
C PRO A 218 -6.06 5.70 20.56
N ASP A 219 -7.27 6.20 20.29
CA ASP A 219 -8.21 6.58 21.36
C ASP A 219 -8.83 5.36 22.06
N VAL A 220 -8.77 4.17 21.42
CA VAL A 220 -9.25 2.88 21.97
C VAL A 220 -8.13 1.84 22.05
N GLU A 221 -6.88 2.27 21.87
CA GLU A 221 -5.67 1.44 21.89
C GLU A 221 -5.80 0.14 21.07
N GLY A 222 -6.43 0.24 19.90
CA GLY A 222 -6.86 -0.91 19.10
C GLY A 222 -6.56 -0.79 17.63
N PHE A 223 -6.60 -1.91 16.91
CA PHE A 223 -6.49 -1.93 15.45
C PHE A 223 -7.30 -3.06 14.83
N CYS A 224 -7.74 -2.85 13.60
CA CYS A 224 -8.49 -3.78 12.77
C CYS A 224 -7.71 -4.11 11.50
N ILE A 225 -7.48 -5.41 11.26
CA ILE A 225 -6.84 -5.92 10.04
C ILE A 225 -7.88 -6.75 9.28
N LEU A 226 -8.20 -6.32 8.06
CA LEU A 226 -9.04 -7.06 7.12
C LEU A 226 -8.18 -7.54 5.96
N LEU A 227 -8.05 -8.86 5.81
CA LEU A 227 -7.51 -9.48 4.61
C LEU A 227 -8.62 -10.18 3.83
N THR A 228 -8.96 -9.66 2.66
CA THR A 228 -9.97 -10.20 1.76
C THR A 228 -9.48 -10.09 0.32
N ASN A 229 -10.26 -10.63 -0.62
CA ASN A 229 -9.89 -10.75 -2.02
C ASN A 229 -11.06 -10.45 -2.96
N ARG A 230 -11.43 -9.18 -3.07
CA ARG A 230 -12.51 -8.68 -3.94
C ARG A 230 -12.21 -8.76 -5.43
N VAL A 231 -10.97 -9.09 -5.82
CA VAL A 231 -10.55 -9.15 -7.22
C VAL A 231 -10.62 -10.57 -7.78
N HIS A 232 -10.97 -11.55 -6.94
CA HIS A 232 -11.15 -12.93 -7.37
C HIS A 232 -12.60 -13.23 -7.76
N PRO A 233 -12.85 -13.80 -8.96
CA PRO A 233 -11.94 -13.92 -10.10
C PRO A 233 -11.91 -12.63 -10.96
N SER A 234 -12.68 -11.61 -10.61
CA SER A 234 -12.80 -10.36 -11.38
C SER A 234 -12.72 -9.12 -10.49
N ARG A 235 -12.04 -8.08 -10.97
CA ARG A 235 -11.98 -6.76 -10.32
C ARG A 235 -13.26 -5.93 -10.39
N LEU A 236 -14.40 -6.49 -10.79
CA LEU A 236 -15.66 -5.74 -10.95
C LEU A 236 -16.49 -5.66 -9.67
N ASP A 237 -16.20 -6.51 -8.67
CA ASP A 237 -16.96 -6.52 -7.42
C ASP A 237 -16.63 -5.29 -6.55
N GLU A 238 -17.58 -4.39 -6.35
CA GLU A 238 -17.40 -3.19 -5.53
C GLU A 238 -18.04 -3.30 -4.13
N ARG A 239 -18.62 -4.45 -3.75
CA ARG A 239 -19.29 -4.65 -2.44
C ARG A 239 -18.37 -4.35 -1.25
N ILE A 240 -17.05 -4.44 -1.45
CA ILE A 240 -16.07 -4.08 -0.43
C ILE A 240 -16.25 -2.65 0.11
N ARG A 241 -16.73 -1.72 -0.73
CA ARG A 241 -16.94 -0.32 -0.34
C ARG A 241 -18.02 -0.18 0.72
N ARG A 242 -19.03 -1.07 0.69
CA ARG A 242 -20.06 -1.17 1.73
C ARG A 242 -19.61 -2.02 2.90
N PHE A 243 -18.88 -3.10 2.64
CA PHE A 243 -18.48 -4.04 3.69
C PHE A 243 -17.47 -3.45 4.68
N ARG A 244 -16.42 -2.76 4.20
CA ARG A 244 -15.36 -2.21 5.07
C ARG A 244 -15.91 -1.29 6.17
N PRO A 245 -16.72 -0.26 5.88
CA PRO A 245 -17.26 0.60 6.94
C PRO A 245 -18.06 -0.18 7.98
N LEU A 246 -18.86 -1.16 7.55
CA LEU A 246 -19.69 -1.97 8.45
C LEU A 246 -18.84 -2.85 9.37
N LEU A 247 -17.78 -3.46 8.83
CA LEU A 247 -16.84 -4.26 9.62
C LEU A 247 -16.15 -3.40 10.69
N HIS A 248 -15.59 -2.25 10.30
CA HIS A 248 -14.90 -1.38 11.25
C HIS A 248 -15.86 -0.84 12.33
N ASP A 249 -17.09 -0.46 11.95
CA ASP A 249 -18.10 -0.05 12.94
C ASP A 249 -18.45 -1.20 13.90
N GLU A 250 -18.52 -2.44 13.43
CA GLU A 250 -18.78 -3.59 14.29
C GLU A 250 -17.63 -3.86 15.27
N VAL A 251 -16.38 -3.78 14.79
CA VAL A 251 -15.20 -3.89 15.65
C VAL A 251 -15.19 -2.78 16.71
N ALA A 252 -15.51 -1.54 16.34
CA ALA A 252 -15.59 -0.42 17.28
C ALA A 252 -16.71 -0.59 18.32
N ARG A 253 -17.85 -1.20 17.95
CA ARG A 253 -18.89 -1.54 18.93
C ARG A 253 -18.39 -2.57 19.93
N TYR A 254 -17.74 -3.62 19.43
CA TYR A 254 -17.16 -4.66 20.28
C TYR A 254 -16.15 -4.10 21.29
N TRP A 255 -15.25 -3.19 20.89
CA TRP A 255 -14.33 -2.54 21.84
C TRP A 255 -15.06 -1.76 22.94
N LYS A 256 -16.10 -1.00 22.58
CA LYS A 256 -16.94 -0.28 23.56
C LYS A 256 -17.69 -1.19 24.52
N GLU A 257 -17.88 -2.47 24.19
CA GLU A 257 -18.47 -3.47 25.07
C GLU A 257 -17.44 -4.06 26.03
N LEU A 258 -16.17 -4.16 25.63
CA LEU A 258 -15.08 -4.61 26.49
C LEU A 258 -14.70 -3.59 27.57
N ASP A 259 -14.89 -2.30 27.31
CA ASP A 259 -14.59 -1.22 28.26
C ASP A 259 -15.70 -1.00 29.32
N LYS A 260 -16.79 -1.78 29.28
CA LYS A 260 -17.91 -1.71 30.25
C LYS A 260 -17.81 -2.79 31.31
#